data_AF-A0A7L1JYI1-F1
#
_entry.id   AF-A0A7L1JYI1-F1
#
_cell.length_a   1.000
_cell.length_b   1.000
_cell.length_c   1.000
_cell.angle_alpha   90.00
_cell.angle_beta   90.00
_cell.angle_gamma   90.00
#
_symmetry.space_group_name_H-M   'P 1'
#
loop_
_entity.id
_entity.type
_entity.pdbx_description
1 polymer ?
#
loop_
_entity_poly.entity_id
_entity_poly.type
_entity_poly.pdbx_seq_one_letter_code
_entity_poly.pdbx_strand_id
1 'polypeptide(L)'
;SEQEKQEQIEVQKEKQRELILQLKTQLDDLETFAYQEGSYDSLPQSVVMERQRMIINELIKKLDMDLSEDVATLSPEELRQRVDAAIAQIVNPARVKEQLVEQLKTQIRDLEMFINFIQDEVGSSGKAEDGHCECAGRKDGGGSYKPNTRPSGNRVNPEDARRMRETGLHLMRRMLAVLQIFAVSQFGCATGQIPRTLWQKDQANKDYSPLIKKLELSVERVRQLAMKHQQEDHIISSSDLQDVPLGGRDELTLAVRKELTIALRDLMAHGLYASSQGMSLVLAPIACLIPAFTSSPQTMHPWDLFVKYYNTKNGQAFVESPARKLSQSFALPVAGGVAITPKQSLLTAIHTVLTEHDPFKRSADSELKALVCMALNEQRLVSWVNLICKSGALVQSHYQPWSYMANTGFESALNVLSRLSNLKFNLPVDLAVRQLKNIKDAF
;
A
#
# COMPACT_ATOMS: atom_id res chain seq x y z
N SER A 1 -49.71 36.36 17.67
CA SER A 1 -50.03 35.36 16.61
C SER A 1 -48.87 34.95 15.68
N GLU A 2 -47.92 35.80 15.26
CA GLU A 2 -46.68 35.29 14.59
C GLU A 2 -45.42 35.77 15.30
N GLN A 3 -45.42 37.01 15.80
CA GLN A 3 -44.35 37.57 16.62
C GLN A 3 -44.08 36.77 17.91
N GLU A 4 -45.11 36.40 18.67
CA GLU A 4 -44.95 35.61 19.89
C GLU A 4 -44.38 34.20 19.63
N LYS A 5 -44.67 33.61 18.47
CA LYS A 5 -44.09 32.31 18.07
C LYS A 5 -42.61 32.47 17.73
N GLN A 6 -42.25 33.56 17.05
CA GLN A 6 -40.85 33.86 16.72
C GLN A 6 -40.03 34.14 17.99
N GLU A 7 -40.60 34.88 18.94
CA GLU A 7 -39.96 35.18 20.23
C GLU A 7 -39.76 33.91 21.07
N GLN A 8 -40.73 32.99 21.10
CA GLN A 8 -40.56 31.68 21.76
C GLN A 8 -39.48 30.83 21.09
N ILE A 9 -39.36 30.87 19.76
CA ILE A 9 -38.31 30.17 19.02
C ILE A 9 -36.93 30.78 19.33
N GLU A 10 -36.82 32.10 19.44
CA GLU A 10 -35.57 32.76 19.80
C GLU A 10 -35.14 32.45 21.23
N VAL A 11 -36.06 32.49 22.19
CA VAL A 11 -35.80 32.09 23.58
C VAL A 11 -35.40 30.61 23.66
N GLN A 12 -36.02 29.74 22.87
CA GLN A 12 -35.63 28.33 22.83
C GLN A 12 -34.25 28.12 22.20
N LYS A 13 -33.91 28.87 21.15
CA LYS A 13 -32.57 28.87 20.55
C LYS A 13 -31.51 29.38 21.51
N GLU A 14 -31.84 30.39 22.31
CA GLU A 14 -30.91 30.95 23.31
C GLU A 14 -30.64 29.95 24.44
N LYS A 15 -31.68 29.30 24.95
CA LYS A 15 -31.53 28.18 25.91
C LYS A 15 -30.72 27.02 25.33
N GLN A 16 -30.92 26.69 24.05
CA GLN A 16 -30.13 25.66 23.37
C GLN A 16 -28.66 26.08 23.24
N ARG A 17 -28.37 27.35 22.93
CA ARG A 17 -26.99 27.88 22.88
C ARG A 17 -26.32 27.86 24.24
N GLU A 18 -27.05 28.22 25.30
CA GLU A 18 -26.54 28.17 26.67
C GLU A 18 -26.21 26.73 27.08
N LEU A 19 -27.10 25.78 26.79
CA LEU A 19 -26.84 24.36 27.04
C LEU A 19 -25.62 23.85 26.27
N ILE A 20 -25.46 24.24 25.00
CA ILE A 20 -24.27 23.89 24.20
C ILE A 20 -23.00 24.46 24.83
N LEU A 21 -23.03 25.70 25.32
CA LEU A 21 -21.89 26.32 26.01
C LEU A 21 -21.54 25.58 27.30
N GLN A 22 -22.54 25.21 28.09
CA GLN A 22 -22.34 24.42 29.32
C GLN A 22 -21.73 23.05 29.01
N LEU A 23 -22.29 22.33 28.02
CA LEU A 23 -21.77 21.03 27.59
C LEU A 23 -20.35 21.13 27.03
N LYS A 24 -20.03 22.18 26.28
CA LYS A 24 -18.69 22.43 25.78
C LYS A 24 -17.69 22.68 26.91
N THR A 25 -18.10 23.44 27.92
CA THR A 25 -17.25 23.71 29.11
C THR A 25 -17.01 22.42 29.88
N GLN A 26 -18.04 21.61 30.11
CA GLN A 26 -17.91 20.31 30.78
C GLN A 26 -17.02 19.33 29.99
N LEU A 27 -17.07 19.37 28.66
CA LEU A 27 -16.20 18.57 27.82
C LEU A 27 -14.74 19.02 27.93
N ASP A 28 -14.48 20.33 27.84
CA ASP A 28 -13.13 20.89 28.01
C ASP A 28 -12.55 20.56 29.40
N ASP A 29 -13.36 20.62 30.46
CA ASP A 29 -12.94 20.27 31.82
C ASP A 29 -12.58 18.77 31.92
N LEU A 30 -13.38 17.89 31.30
CA LEU A 30 -13.14 16.45 31.31
C LEU A 30 -11.91 16.06 30.48
N GLU A 31 -11.71 16.69 29.31
CA GLU A 31 -10.50 16.49 28.49
C GLU A 31 -9.25 16.95 29.24
N THR A 32 -9.33 18.10 29.91
CA THR A 32 -8.22 18.64 30.70
C THR A 32 -7.90 17.72 31.88
N PHE A 33 -8.91 17.21 32.58
CA PHE A 33 -8.74 16.27 33.68
C PHE A 33 -8.12 14.94 33.21
N ALA A 34 -8.67 14.35 32.15
CA ALA A 34 -8.17 13.09 31.60
C ALA A 34 -6.72 13.19 31.09
N TYR A 35 -6.33 14.37 30.57
CA TYR A 35 -4.95 14.66 30.17
C TYR A 35 -4.02 14.80 31.38
N GLN A 36 -4.44 15.50 32.44
CA GLN A 36 -3.64 15.66 33.66
C GLN A 36 -3.43 14.34 34.41
N GLU A 37 -4.43 13.44 34.37
CA GLU A 37 -4.36 12.12 34.99
C GLU A 37 -3.56 11.11 34.14
N GLY A 38 -3.12 11.48 32.93
CA GLY A 38 -2.35 10.63 32.02
C GLY A 38 -3.15 9.50 31.35
N SER A 39 -4.48 9.52 31.49
CA SER A 39 -5.39 8.55 30.86
C SER A 39 -5.76 8.92 29.41
N TYR A 40 -5.49 10.16 29.00
CA TYR A 40 -5.74 10.68 27.67
C TYR A 40 -4.44 11.18 27.03
N ASP A 41 -4.00 10.52 25.95
CA ASP A 41 -2.67 10.69 25.34
C ASP A 41 -2.60 11.87 24.33
N SER A 42 -3.73 12.56 24.10
CA SER A 42 -3.82 13.73 23.20
C SER A 42 -4.04 15.02 23.98
N LEU A 43 -3.48 16.14 23.49
CA LEU A 43 -3.69 17.45 24.10
C LEU A 43 -5.17 17.85 24.07
N PRO A 44 -5.70 18.51 25.13
CA PRO A 44 -7.07 19.03 25.16
C PRO A 44 -7.36 19.90 23.94
N GLN A 45 -8.59 19.81 23.43
CA GLN A 45 -8.99 20.46 22.18
C GLN A 45 -8.86 21.99 22.28
N SER A 46 -9.10 22.57 23.46
CA SER A 46 -8.87 23.99 23.75
C SER A 46 -7.43 24.44 23.48
N VAL A 47 -6.43 23.67 23.94
CA VAL A 47 -5.00 23.95 23.76
C VAL A 47 -4.58 23.77 22.30
N VAL A 48 -5.13 22.77 21.60
CA VAL A 48 -4.86 22.57 20.17
C VAL A 48 -5.41 23.73 19.34
N MET A 49 -6.63 24.17 19.62
CA MET A 49 -7.25 25.32 18.95
C MET A 49 -6.47 26.61 19.23
N GLU A 50 -5.96 26.79 20.44
CA GLU A 50 -5.10 27.92 20.80
C GLU A 50 -3.77 27.88 20.04
N ARG A 51 -3.11 26.72 19.95
CA ARG A 51 -1.90 26.53 19.14
C ARG A 51 -2.16 26.80 17.66
N GLN A 52 -3.25 26.27 17.10
CA GLN A 52 -3.64 26.54 15.71
C GLN A 52 -3.89 28.03 15.49
N ARG A 53 -4.56 28.71 16.43
CA ARG A 53 -4.76 30.16 16.37
C ARG A 53 -3.44 30.93 16.39
N MET A 54 -2.49 30.56 17.25
CA MET A 54 -1.17 31.19 17.29
C MET A 54 -0.41 30.99 15.97
N ILE A 55 -0.40 29.77 15.43
CA ILE A 55 0.25 29.45 14.15
C ILE A 55 -0.38 30.25 13.01
N ILE A 56 -1.71 30.32 12.96
CA ILE A 56 -2.44 31.12 11.98
C ILE A 56 -2.05 32.59 12.12
N ASN A 57 -2.08 33.17 13.32
CA ASN A 57 -1.68 34.56 13.55
C ASN A 57 -0.22 34.83 13.14
N GLU A 58 0.69 33.90 13.40
CA GLU A 58 2.09 34.04 13.00
C GLU A 58 2.27 33.92 11.48
N LEU A 59 1.52 33.03 10.82
CA LEU A 59 1.47 32.92 9.37
C LEU A 59 0.92 34.18 8.72
N ILE A 60 -0.18 34.72 9.25
CA ILE A 60 -0.78 35.99 8.80
C ILE A 60 0.24 37.12 8.88
N LYS A 61 0.97 37.21 10.00
CA LYS A 61 2.03 38.20 10.20
C LYS A 61 3.22 38.01 9.24
N LYS A 62 3.63 36.77 8.97
CA LYS A 62 4.78 36.48 8.07
C LYS A 62 4.44 36.58 6.59
N LEU A 63 3.17 36.39 6.24
CA LEU A 63 2.65 36.49 4.88
C LEU A 63 2.08 37.89 4.58
N ASP A 64 2.11 38.82 5.55
CA ASP A 64 1.55 40.18 5.47
C ASP A 64 0.12 40.19 4.93
N MET A 65 -0.70 39.28 5.44
CA MET A 65 -2.09 39.14 5.00
C MET A 65 -3.00 40.05 5.81
N ASP A 66 -3.45 41.17 5.24
CA ASP A 66 -4.52 41.97 5.85
C ASP A 66 -5.83 41.19 5.84
N LEU A 67 -6.13 40.54 6.97
CA LEU A 67 -7.36 39.78 7.21
C LEU A 67 -8.29 40.50 8.20
N SER A 68 -8.16 41.82 8.34
CA SER A 68 -8.86 42.60 9.36
C SER A 68 -10.39 42.60 9.25
N GLU A 69 -10.97 42.24 8.10
CA GLU A 69 -12.44 42.37 7.91
C GLU A 69 -13.21 41.07 7.62
N ASP A 70 -12.58 39.94 7.26
CA ASP A 70 -13.34 38.87 6.57
C ASP A 70 -13.06 37.41 6.98
N VAL A 71 -12.58 37.13 8.20
CA VAL A 71 -12.36 35.71 8.60
C VAL A 71 -13.66 34.90 8.71
N ALA A 72 -14.80 35.56 8.94
CA ALA A 72 -16.11 34.90 9.09
C ALA A 72 -16.89 34.75 7.77
N THR A 73 -16.49 35.45 6.71
CA THR A 73 -17.22 35.56 5.43
C THR A 73 -16.54 34.80 4.29
N LEU A 74 -15.25 34.46 4.44
CA LEU A 74 -14.47 33.81 3.38
C LEU A 74 -14.69 32.30 3.35
N SER A 75 -14.91 31.79 2.14
CA SER A 75 -14.89 30.35 1.88
C SER A 75 -13.47 29.77 2.04
N PRO A 76 -13.33 28.48 2.39
CA PRO A 76 -12.03 27.85 2.57
C PRO A 76 -11.19 27.86 1.27
N GLU A 77 -11.84 27.87 0.11
CA GLU A 77 -11.19 27.97 -1.20
C GLU A 77 -10.58 29.36 -1.45
N GLU A 78 -11.28 30.43 -1.08
CA GLU A 78 -10.78 31.81 -1.25
C GLU A 78 -9.61 32.11 -0.31
N LEU A 79 -9.66 31.60 0.92
CA LEU A 79 -8.54 31.71 1.86
C LEU A 79 -7.30 31.00 1.30
N ARG A 80 -7.49 29.79 0.76
CA ARG A 80 -6.40 29.01 0.15
C ARG A 80 -5.79 29.75 -1.04
N GLN A 81 -6.61 30.34 -1.91
CA GLN A 81 -6.13 31.09 -3.06
C GLN A 81 -5.31 32.33 -2.64
N ARG A 82 -5.70 33.03 -1.58
CA ARG A 82 -4.94 34.17 -1.05
C ARG A 82 -3.62 33.76 -0.41
N VAL A 83 -3.61 32.63 0.32
CA VAL A 83 -2.38 32.05 0.86
C VAL A 83 -1.43 31.64 -0.26
N ASP A 84 -1.92 30.94 -1.30
CA ASP A 84 -1.12 30.51 -2.45
C ASP A 84 -0.55 31.72 -3.22
N ALA A 85 -1.32 32.80 -3.37
CA ALA A 85 -0.86 34.03 -4.01
C ALA A 85 0.25 34.74 -3.21
N ALA A 86 0.11 34.84 -1.88
CA ALA A 86 1.14 35.43 -1.01
C ALA A 86 2.43 34.59 -1.02
N ILE A 87 2.31 33.27 -1.00
CA ILE A 87 3.47 32.35 -1.13
C ILE A 87 4.14 32.53 -2.51
N ALA A 88 3.37 32.64 -3.59
CA ALA A 88 3.91 32.83 -4.93
C ALA A 88 4.72 34.12 -5.04
N GLN A 89 4.28 35.22 -4.41
CA GLN A 89 5.04 36.48 -4.38
C GLN A 89 6.39 36.36 -3.66
N ILE A 90 6.50 35.49 -2.66
CA ILE A 90 7.76 35.24 -1.94
C ILE A 90 8.70 34.33 -2.75
N VAL A 91 8.16 33.31 -3.43
CA VAL A 91 8.98 32.29 -4.12
C VAL A 91 9.46 32.76 -5.50
N ASN A 92 8.69 33.58 -6.23
CA ASN A 92 9.07 34.03 -7.57
C ASN A 92 10.42 34.79 -7.61
N PRO A 93 10.66 35.78 -6.74
CA PRO A 93 11.93 36.51 -6.70
C PRO A 93 13.14 35.61 -6.39
N ALA A 94 12.95 34.58 -5.56
CA ALA A 94 14.01 33.61 -5.24
C ALA A 94 14.37 32.75 -6.46
N ARG A 95 13.36 32.27 -7.21
CA ARG A 95 13.57 31.47 -8.43
C ARG A 95 14.22 32.28 -9.55
N VAL A 96 13.83 33.54 -9.72
CA VAL A 96 14.46 34.43 -10.73
C VAL A 96 15.92 34.69 -10.37
N LYS A 97 16.24 34.91 -9.08
CA LYS A 97 17.63 35.07 -8.63
C LYS A 97 18.45 33.81 -8.88
N GLU A 98 17.90 32.63 -8.64
CA GLU A 98 18.57 31.35 -8.87
C GLU A 98 18.86 31.12 -10.37
N GLN A 99 17.88 31.38 -11.25
CA GLN A 99 18.07 31.33 -12.70
C GLN A 99 19.12 32.33 -13.20
N LEU A 100 19.15 33.53 -12.63
CA LEU A 100 20.15 34.55 -12.97
C LEU A 100 21.57 34.07 -12.59
N VAL A 101 21.70 33.44 -11.42
CA VAL A 101 22.97 32.87 -10.94
C VAL A 101 23.43 31.71 -11.84
N GLU A 102 22.51 30.89 -12.32
CA GLU A 102 22.82 29.79 -13.23
C GLU A 102 23.26 30.27 -14.63
N GLN A 103 22.63 31.35 -15.14
CA GLN A 103 23.08 32.03 -16.36
C GLN A 103 24.48 32.64 -16.18
N LEU A 104 24.75 33.33 -15.07
CA LEU A 104 26.07 33.91 -14.78
C LEU A 104 27.16 32.82 -14.69
N LYS A 105 26.87 31.68 -14.05
CA LYS A 105 27.81 30.54 -14.00
C LYS A 105 28.12 29.99 -15.38
N THR A 106 27.12 29.91 -16.26
CA THR A 106 27.29 29.44 -17.64
C THR A 106 28.15 30.42 -18.43
N GLN A 107 27.90 31.73 -18.30
CA GLN A 107 28.72 32.76 -18.94
C GLN A 107 30.18 32.74 -18.47
N ILE A 108 30.43 32.51 -17.18
CA ILE A 108 31.81 32.38 -16.66
C ILE A 108 32.51 31.18 -17.31
N ARG A 109 31.85 30.02 -17.41
CA ARG A 109 32.43 28.83 -18.06
C ARG A 109 32.72 29.03 -19.53
N ASP A 110 31.84 29.72 -20.26
CA ASP A 110 32.05 30.01 -21.68
C ASP A 110 33.23 30.97 -21.88
N LEU A 111 33.38 31.98 -20.99
CA LEU A 111 34.53 32.87 -21.01
C LEU A 111 35.84 32.13 -20.67
N GLU A 112 35.82 31.20 -19.71
CA GLU A 112 36.97 30.33 -19.41
C GLU A 112 37.34 29.45 -20.62
N MET A 113 36.35 28.90 -21.33
CA MET A 113 36.56 28.11 -22.53
C MET A 113 37.12 28.94 -23.69
N PHE A 114 36.65 30.18 -23.85
CA PHE A 114 37.17 31.12 -24.85
C PHE A 114 38.61 31.53 -24.56
N ILE A 115 38.96 31.77 -23.28
CA ILE A 115 40.34 32.05 -22.87
C ILE A 115 41.25 30.86 -23.18
N ASN A 116 40.82 29.63 -22.89
CA ASN A 116 41.58 28.43 -23.23
C ASN A 116 41.77 28.29 -24.75
N PHE A 117 40.74 28.54 -25.54
CA PHE A 117 40.81 28.48 -26.99
C PHE A 117 41.82 29.49 -27.57
N ILE A 118 41.82 30.73 -27.09
CA ILE A 118 42.80 31.74 -27.48
C ILE A 118 44.23 31.34 -27.05
N GLN A 119 44.39 30.73 -25.88
CA GLN A 119 45.69 30.27 -25.40
C GLN A 119 46.25 29.09 -26.22
N ASP A 120 45.38 28.21 -26.73
CA ASP A 120 45.77 27.04 -27.53
C ASP A 120 46.16 27.42 -28.98
N GLU A 121 45.49 28.41 -29.58
CA GLU A 121 45.86 28.92 -30.91
C GLU A 121 47.18 29.70 -30.92
N VAL A 122 47.57 30.34 -29.81
CA VAL A 122 48.85 31.05 -29.70
C VAL A 122 50.03 30.10 -29.43
N GLY A 123 49.77 28.88 -28.95
CA GLY A 123 50.79 27.87 -28.62
C GLY A 123 51.34 27.05 -29.81
N SER A 124 50.71 27.11 -30.98
CA SER A 124 51.04 26.25 -32.12
C SER A 124 51.78 26.98 -33.23
N SER A 125 52.96 27.54 -32.92
CA SER A 125 53.96 27.89 -33.94
C SER A 125 55.30 27.23 -33.60
N GLY A 126 55.70 26.26 -34.41
CA GLY A 126 57.04 25.69 -34.37
C GLY A 126 57.10 24.16 -34.36
N LYS A 127 56.98 23.56 -35.54
CA LYS A 127 57.97 22.62 -36.14
C LYS A 127 57.35 21.94 -37.36
N ALA A 128 57.75 22.42 -38.53
CA ALA A 128 57.59 21.75 -39.81
C ALA A 128 58.98 21.37 -40.31
N GLU A 129 59.22 20.06 -40.50
CA GLU A 129 60.26 19.39 -41.30
C GLU A 129 59.77 17.93 -41.34
N ASP A 130 59.70 17.17 -42.44
CA ASP A 130 60.22 17.26 -43.80
C ASP A 130 59.52 16.12 -44.59
N GLY A 131 59.46 16.17 -45.93
CA GLY A 131 59.00 15.02 -46.72
C GLY A 131 58.16 15.27 -47.99
N HIS A 132 58.64 16.18 -48.84
CA HIS A 132 58.65 16.14 -50.32
C HIS A 132 57.48 15.50 -51.11
N CYS A 133 56.88 16.32 -51.98
CA CYS A 133 55.88 15.97 -52.99
C CYS A 133 56.51 16.12 -54.39
N GLU A 134 56.58 15.06 -55.19
CA GLU A 134 57.02 15.11 -56.59
C GLU A 134 55.84 14.90 -57.54
N CYS A 135 55.49 15.97 -58.25
CA CYS A 135 54.61 15.97 -59.41
C CYS A 135 55.47 16.05 -60.68
N ALA A 136 55.40 15.04 -61.54
CA ALA A 136 55.88 15.14 -62.92
C ALA A 136 54.91 14.40 -63.86
N GLY A 137 54.30 15.16 -64.78
CA GLY A 137 53.34 14.65 -65.75
C GLY A 137 53.94 14.22 -67.09
N ARG A 138 53.09 13.64 -67.95
CA ARG A 138 52.99 13.86 -69.41
C ARG A 138 51.81 13.09 -70.02
N LYS A 139 50.98 13.82 -70.80
CA LYS A 139 50.25 13.55 -72.08
C LYS A 139 50.23 12.12 -72.66
N ASP A 140 49.24 11.61 -73.40
CA ASP A 140 48.14 12.12 -74.25
C ASP A 140 47.10 10.98 -74.49
N GLY A 141 45.88 11.29 -74.96
CA GLY A 141 45.14 10.39 -75.89
C GLY A 141 43.69 10.01 -75.57
N GLY A 142 42.74 10.88 -75.97
CA GLY A 142 41.44 10.62 -76.63
C GLY A 142 40.53 9.43 -76.25
N GLY A 143 39.26 9.72 -75.93
CA GLY A 143 38.17 8.75 -76.06
C GLY A 143 36.90 9.11 -75.28
N SER A 144 35.81 9.38 -76.02
CA SER A 144 34.44 9.66 -75.57
C SER A 144 33.84 8.58 -74.63
N TYR A 145 32.80 8.93 -73.87
CA TYR A 145 31.54 8.19 -73.61
C TYR A 145 31.01 8.30 -72.16
N LYS A 146 29.86 8.98 -72.04
CA LYS A 146 28.72 8.83 -71.09
C LYS A 146 28.94 8.95 -69.56
N PRO A 147 27.97 9.58 -68.84
CA PRO A 147 28.05 9.73 -67.39
C PRO A 147 27.59 8.43 -66.71
N ASN A 148 28.37 7.93 -65.75
CA ASN A 148 27.91 6.87 -64.86
C ASN A 148 28.24 7.23 -63.41
N THR A 149 27.18 7.36 -62.63
CA THR A 149 27.12 7.62 -61.19
C THR A 149 27.92 6.57 -60.43
N ARG A 150 28.92 6.98 -59.64
CA ARG A 150 29.58 6.11 -58.65
C ARG A 150 29.10 6.49 -57.24
N PRO A 151 28.66 5.52 -56.40
CA PRO A 151 28.54 5.73 -54.98
C PRO A 151 29.92 5.61 -54.32
N SER A 152 30.24 6.56 -53.45
CA SER A 152 31.42 6.55 -52.59
C SER A 152 31.25 5.45 -51.54
N GLY A 153 32.12 4.43 -51.59
CA GLY A 153 32.24 3.41 -50.57
C GLY A 153 33.65 3.42 -50.01
N ASN A 154 33.80 3.86 -48.76
CA ASN A 154 35.03 3.66 -47.99
C ASN A 154 35.29 2.15 -47.88
N ARG A 155 36.26 1.65 -48.63
CA ARG A 155 36.76 0.28 -48.48
C ARG A 155 37.60 0.22 -47.21
N VAL A 156 37.00 -0.29 -46.13
CA VAL A 156 37.76 -0.74 -44.96
C VAL A 156 38.68 -1.87 -45.42
N ASN A 157 39.98 -1.74 -45.13
CA ASN A 157 41.00 -2.70 -45.50
C ASN A 157 40.64 -4.10 -44.92
N PRO A 158 40.65 -5.18 -45.72
CA PRO A 158 40.25 -6.53 -45.25
C PRO A 158 41.07 -7.05 -44.06
N GLU A 159 42.33 -6.61 -43.94
CA GLU A 159 43.21 -6.91 -42.80
C GLU A 159 42.70 -6.27 -41.50
N ASP A 160 42.24 -5.02 -41.55
CA ASP A 160 41.72 -4.30 -40.37
C ASP A 160 40.35 -4.82 -39.94
N ALA A 161 39.51 -5.21 -40.91
CA ALA A 161 38.23 -5.86 -40.62
C ALA A 161 38.42 -7.24 -39.94
N ARG A 162 39.48 -7.99 -40.31
CA ARG A 162 39.83 -9.24 -39.63
C ARG A 162 40.35 -9.00 -38.22
N ARG A 163 41.25 -8.04 -38.03
CA ARG A 163 41.75 -7.66 -36.70
C ARG A 163 40.61 -7.24 -35.79
N MET A 164 39.71 -6.36 -36.23
CA MET A 164 38.54 -5.95 -35.44
C MET A 164 37.62 -7.12 -35.07
N ARG A 165 37.47 -8.11 -35.96
CA ARG A 165 36.69 -9.32 -35.68
C ARG A 165 37.38 -10.21 -34.66
N GLU A 166 38.70 -10.32 -34.70
CA GLU A 166 39.50 -11.08 -33.71
C GLU A 166 39.51 -10.40 -32.34
N THR A 167 39.66 -9.07 -32.26
CA THR A 167 39.51 -8.33 -30.99
C THR A 167 38.09 -8.44 -30.45
N GLY A 168 37.08 -8.38 -31.31
CA GLY A 168 35.68 -8.59 -30.93
C GLY A 168 35.42 -10.00 -30.38
N LEU A 169 36.00 -11.02 -31.00
CA LEU A 169 35.93 -12.41 -30.51
C LEU A 169 36.68 -12.60 -29.19
N HIS A 170 37.83 -11.95 -29.01
CA HIS A 170 38.54 -11.94 -27.74
C HIS A 170 37.75 -11.25 -26.62
N LEU A 171 37.09 -10.14 -26.93
CA LEU A 171 36.22 -9.44 -25.99
C LEU A 171 35.02 -10.30 -25.61
N MET A 172 34.37 -10.95 -26.59
CA MET A 172 33.28 -11.90 -26.34
C MET A 172 33.72 -13.11 -25.50
N ARG A 173 34.92 -13.67 -25.75
CA ARG A 173 35.48 -14.75 -24.92
C ARG A 173 35.76 -14.29 -23.49
N ARG A 174 36.29 -13.08 -23.30
CA ARG A 174 36.51 -12.50 -21.96
C ARG A 174 35.18 -12.25 -21.24
N MET A 175 34.17 -11.75 -21.94
CA MET A 175 32.82 -11.54 -21.39
C MET A 175 32.14 -12.86 -21.03
N LEU A 176 32.30 -13.90 -21.85
CA LEU A 176 31.82 -15.26 -21.57
C LEU A 176 32.53 -15.87 -20.36
N ALA A 177 33.85 -15.68 -20.23
CA ALA A 177 34.61 -16.14 -19.07
C ALA A 177 34.15 -15.45 -17.78
N VAL A 178 33.89 -14.13 -17.82
CA VAL A 178 33.33 -13.39 -16.68
C VAL A 178 31.92 -13.88 -16.32
N LEU A 179 31.06 -14.14 -17.32
CA LEU A 179 29.74 -14.75 -17.12
C LEU A 179 29.83 -16.15 -16.50
N GLN A 180 30.80 -16.97 -16.92
CA GLN A 180 31.04 -18.30 -16.37
C GLN A 180 31.58 -18.22 -14.93
N ILE A 181 32.52 -17.31 -14.64
CA ILE A 181 33.03 -17.07 -13.29
C ILE A 181 31.89 -16.59 -12.38
N PHE A 182 31.04 -15.69 -12.85
CA PHE A 182 29.86 -15.21 -12.13
C PHE A 182 28.82 -16.31 -11.88
N ALA A 183 28.59 -17.18 -12.87
CA ALA A 183 27.70 -18.33 -12.74
C ALA A 183 28.21 -19.35 -11.70
N VAL A 184 29.53 -19.58 -11.64
CA VAL A 184 30.14 -20.46 -10.64
C VAL A 184 30.15 -19.82 -9.25
N SER A 185 30.40 -18.51 -9.14
CA SER A 185 30.54 -17.81 -7.85
C SER A 185 29.21 -17.51 -7.16
N GLN A 186 28.16 -17.17 -7.90
CA GLN A 186 26.85 -16.82 -7.33
C GLN A 186 25.89 -18.00 -7.23
N PHE A 187 26.05 -19.02 -8.07
CA PHE A 187 25.13 -20.17 -8.13
C PHE A 187 25.80 -21.52 -7.82
N GLY A 188 27.12 -21.57 -7.56
CA GLY A 188 27.81 -22.79 -7.16
C GLY A 188 27.76 -23.92 -8.21
N CYS A 189 27.60 -23.58 -9.50
CA CYS A 189 27.39 -24.55 -10.56
C CYS A 189 28.72 -25.11 -11.09
N ALA A 190 29.14 -26.29 -10.63
CA ALA A 190 30.07 -27.12 -11.39
C ALA A 190 29.39 -27.55 -12.70
N THR A 191 30.15 -27.65 -13.80
CA THR A 191 29.66 -28.09 -15.11
C THR A 191 29.05 -29.48 -15.04
N GLY A 192 27.73 -29.54 -14.91
CA GLY A 192 26.96 -30.78 -14.90
C GLY A 192 25.53 -30.54 -14.43
N GLN A 193 24.62 -30.35 -15.37
CA GLN A 193 23.15 -30.34 -15.21
C GLN A 193 22.61 -29.26 -14.25
N ILE A 194 22.00 -28.21 -14.83
CA ILE A 194 21.03 -27.38 -14.11
C ILE A 194 19.98 -28.34 -13.53
N PRO A 195 19.83 -28.43 -12.19
CA PRO A 195 18.85 -29.32 -11.60
C PRO A 195 17.46 -28.93 -12.12
N ARG A 196 16.74 -29.86 -12.76
CA ARG A 196 15.33 -29.70 -13.17
C ARG A 196 14.42 -29.29 -11.99
N THR A 197 14.89 -29.41 -10.75
CA THR A 197 14.22 -29.06 -9.50
C THR A 197 14.07 -27.54 -9.26
N LEU A 198 14.91 -26.69 -9.86
CA LEU A 198 14.78 -25.22 -9.72
C LEU A 198 13.55 -24.69 -10.48
N TRP A 199 13.20 -25.29 -11.61
CA TRP A 199 12.00 -24.96 -12.41
C TRP A 199 10.76 -25.77 -12.03
N GLN A 200 10.92 -26.88 -11.28
CA GLN A 200 9.80 -27.71 -10.82
C GLN A 200 9.09 -27.16 -9.58
N LYS A 201 9.77 -26.34 -8.76
CA LYS A 201 9.16 -25.70 -7.58
C LYS A 201 7.97 -24.83 -7.98
N ASP A 202 8.02 -24.21 -9.16
CA ASP A 202 6.90 -23.45 -9.75
C ASP A 202 5.72 -24.32 -10.19
N GLN A 203 5.92 -25.61 -10.47
CA GLN A 203 4.83 -26.49 -10.90
C GLN A 203 4.05 -27.05 -9.71
N ALA A 204 4.75 -27.41 -8.62
CA ALA A 204 4.11 -27.84 -7.37
C ALA A 204 3.36 -26.70 -6.67
N ASN A 205 3.86 -25.46 -6.80
CA ASN A 205 3.23 -24.26 -6.22
C ASN A 205 2.03 -23.74 -7.04
N LYS A 206 1.73 -24.35 -8.21
CA LYS A 206 0.53 -24.06 -9.01
C LYS A 206 -0.63 -24.99 -8.70
N ASP A 207 -0.37 -26.13 -8.06
CA ASP A 207 -1.41 -27.09 -7.72
C ASP A 207 -2.11 -26.69 -6.42
N TYR A 208 -3.29 -26.09 -6.57
CA TYR A 208 -4.17 -25.69 -5.46
C TYR A 208 -5.21 -26.77 -5.10
N SER A 209 -5.26 -27.90 -5.83
CA SER A 209 -6.17 -29.02 -5.56
C SER A 209 -6.11 -29.52 -4.10
N PRO A 210 -4.94 -29.72 -3.48
CA PRO A 210 -4.89 -30.14 -2.07
C PRO A 210 -5.42 -29.06 -1.11
N LEU A 211 -5.25 -27.78 -1.44
CA LEU A 211 -5.75 -26.66 -0.62
C LEU A 211 -7.28 -26.60 -0.66
N ILE A 212 -7.89 -26.79 -1.84
CA ILE A 212 -9.35 -26.87 -1.99
C ILE A 212 -9.89 -28.07 -1.22
N LYS A 213 -9.29 -29.26 -1.38
CA LYS A 213 -9.72 -30.46 -0.66
C LYS A 213 -9.64 -30.29 0.86
N LYS A 214 -8.58 -29.64 1.35
CA LYS A 214 -8.44 -29.29 2.77
C LYS A 214 -9.56 -28.36 3.24
N LEU A 215 -9.92 -27.36 2.43
CA LEU A 215 -11.05 -26.47 2.72
C LEU A 215 -12.38 -27.25 2.77
N GLU A 216 -12.66 -28.10 1.78
CA GLU A 216 -13.86 -28.92 1.72
C GLU A 216 -14.03 -29.80 2.96
N LEU A 217 -12.96 -30.50 3.37
CA LEU A 217 -12.96 -31.35 4.55
C LEU A 217 -13.21 -30.53 5.84
N SER A 218 -12.56 -29.37 5.97
CA SER A 218 -12.74 -28.51 7.13
C SER A 218 -14.15 -27.92 7.23
N VAL A 219 -14.73 -27.52 6.09
CA VAL A 219 -16.11 -27.01 6.02
C VAL A 219 -17.10 -28.10 6.38
N GLU A 220 -16.92 -29.31 5.85
CA GLU A 220 -17.81 -30.43 6.14
C GLU A 220 -17.78 -30.82 7.62
N ARG A 221 -16.58 -30.85 8.22
CA ARG A 221 -16.42 -31.10 9.66
C ARG A 221 -17.09 -30.03 10.52
N VAL A 222 -16.89 -28.74 10.21
CA VAL A 222 -17.55 -27.64 10.91
C VAL A 222 -19.07 -27.70 10.75
N ARG A 223 -19.57 -28.04 9.55
CA ARG A 223 -21.00 -28.22 9.28
C ARG A 223 -21.61 -29.32 10.15
N GLN A 224 -20.94 -30.48 10.22
CA GLN A 224 -21.39 -31.61 11.05
C GLN A 224 -21.41 -31.25 12.54
N LEU A 225 -20.34 -30.62 13.04
CA LEU A 225 -20.26 -30.17 14.43
C LEU A 225 -21.35 -29.13 14.75
N ALA A 226 -21.56 -28.14 13.88
CA ALA A 226 -22.57 -27.12 14.07
C ALA A 226 -24.01 -27.69 14.07
N MET A 227 -24.31 -28.66 13.21
CA MET A 227 -25.60 -29.34 13.21
C MET A 227 -25.83 -30.16 14.49
N LYS A 228 -24.79 -30.84 14.99
CA LYS A 228 -24.86 -31.57 16.25
C LYS A 228 -25.16 -30.62 17.43
N HIS A 229 -24.49 -29.47 17.47
CA HIS A 229 -24.71 -28.46 18.51
C HIS A 229 -26.12 -27.86 18.48
N GLN A 230 -26.65 -27.58 17.29
CA GLN A 230 -28.02 -27.05 17.16
C GLN A 230 -29.07 -28.07 17.62
N GLN A 231 -28.83 -29.37 17.41
CA GLN A 231 -29.71 -30.42 17.92
C GLN A 231 -29.64 -30.55 19.45
N GLU A 232 -28.43 -30.44 20.03
CA GLU A 232 -28.25 -30.47 21.49
C GLU A 232 -28.88 -29.25 22.17
N ASP A 233 -28.73 -28.04 21.62
CA ASP A 233 -29.36 -26.82 22.15
C ASP A 233 -30.91 -26.89 22.13
N HIS A 234 -31.49 -27.50 21.09
CA HIS A 234 -32.95 -27.69 21.00
C HIS A 234 -33.49 -28.72 22.01
N ILE A 235 -32.67 -29.66 22.47
CA ILE A 235 -33.05 -30.68 23.47
C ILE A 235 -32.88 -30.12 24.90
N ILE A 236 -31.92 -29.23 25.13
CA ILE A 236 -31.66 -28.61 26.44
C ILE A 236 -32.72 -27.57 26.78
N SER A 237 -33.32 -26.90 25.79
CA SER A 237 -34.41 -25.93 26.02
C SER A 237 -35.70 -26.53 26.63
N SER A 238 -35.81 -27.85 26.74
CA SER A 238 -36.97 -28.55 27.32
C SER A 238 -36.68 -29.26 28.65
N SER A 239 -35.49 -29.11 29.25
CA SER A 239 -35.22 -29.58 30.61
C SER A 239 -34.27 -28.64 31.36
N ASP A 240 -34.84 -27.88 32.29
CA ASP A 240 -34.11 -27.06 33.25
C ASP A 240 -33.23 -27.93 34.18
N LEU A 241 -32.05 -27.37 34.49
CA LEU A 241 -31.09 -27.75 35.54
C LEU A 241 -30.26 -29.02 35.31
N GLN A 242 -29.06 -28.84 34.73
CA GLN A 242 -27.77 -29.22 35.36
C GLN A 242 -26.59 -28.89 34.43
N ASP A 243 -25.45 -28.56 35.03
CA ASP A 243 -24.16 -28.33 34.37
C ASP A 243 -23.85 -29.39 33.30
N VAL A 244 -23.93 -29.01 32.02
CA VAL A 244 -23.51 -29.84 30.87
C VAL A 244 -22.16 -29.34 30.34
N PRO A 245 -21.24 -30.24 29.94
CA PRO A 245 -19.82 -29.91 29.81
C PRO A 245 -19.57 -28.97 28.63
N LEU A 246 -18.78 -27.92 28.85
CA LEU A 246 -18.29 -26.98 27.84
C LEU A 246 -17.52 -27.62 26.65
N GLY A 247 -17.28 -28.93 26.68
CA GLY A 247 -16.43 -29.64 25.72
C GLY A 247 -16.90 -29.58 24.26
N GLY A 248 -18.20 -29.69 23.98
CA GLY A 248 -18.70 -29.62 22.60
C GLY A 248 -18.44 -28.26 21.96
N ARG A 249 -18.79 -27.18 22.68
CA ARG A 249 -18.62 -25.80 22.18
C ARG A 249 -17.15 -25.47 21.95
N ASP A 250 -16.27 -26.04 22.77
CA ASP A 250 -14.83 -25.96 22.60
C ASP A 250 -14.37 -26.71 21.35
N GLU A 251 -14.91 -27.91 21.05
CA GLU A 251 -14.61 -28.66 19.82
C GLU A 251 -15.00 -27.89 18.55
N LEU A 252 -16.20 -27.30 18.50
CA LEU A 252 -16.64 -26.48 17.36
C LEU A 252 -15.73 -25.26 17.18
N THR A 253 -15.39 -24.58 18.28
CA THR A 253 -14.50 -23.43 18.27
C THR A 253 -13.10 -23.81 17.78
N LEU A 254 -12.58 -24.96 18.22
CA LEU A 254 -11.29 -25.48 17.78
C LEU A 254 -11.31 -25.86 16.29
N ALA A 255 -12.36 -26.53 15.81
CA ALA A 255 -12.51 -26.87 14.40
C ALA A 255 -12.51 -25.60 13.52
N VAL A 256 -13.24 -24.56 13.92
CA VAL A 256 -13.26 -23.28 13.19
C VAL A 256 -11.88 -22.61 13.20
N ARG A 257 -11.24 -22.48 14.37
CA ARG A 257 -10.00 -21.71 14.52
C ARG A 257 -8.76 -22.46 14.01
N LYS A 258 -8.69 -23.78 14.17
CA LYS A 258 -7.51 -24.59 13.83
C LYS A 258 -7.63 -25.36 12.52
N GLU A 259 -8.83 -25.55 11.99
CA GLU A 259 -9.00 -26.28 10.73
C GLU A 259 -9.52 -25.36 9.63
N LEU A 260 -10.74 -24.83 9.78
CA LEU A 260 -11.38 -24.00 8.75
C LEU A 260 -10.60 -22.73 8.46
N THR A 261 -10.21 -21.98 9.49
CA THR A 261 -9.45 -20.73 9.32
C THR A 261 -8.11 -21.00 8.66
N ILE A 262 -7.43 -22.08 9.04
CA ILE A 262 -6.14 -22.46 8.46
C ILE A 262 -6.30 -22.84 6.98
N ALA A 263 -7.30 -23.66 6.64
CA ALA A 263 -7.57 -24.05 5.27
C ALA A 263 -7.92 -22.85 4.37
N LEU A 264 -8.75 -21.93 4.87
CA LEU A 264 -9.09 -20.69 4.17
C LEU A 264 -7.85 -19.79 4.00
N ARG A 265 -7.06 -19.62 5.05
CA ARG A 265 -5.82 -18.84 5.02
C ARG A 265 -4.84 -19.40 3.99
N ASP A 266 -4.56 -20.69 4.03
CA ASP A 266 -3.60 -21.32 3.13
C ASP A 266 -4.03 -21.17 1.66
N LEU A 267 -5.33 -21.30 1.39
CA LEU A 267 -5.88 -21.09 0.05
C LEU A 267 -5.80 -19.62 -0.40
N MET A 268 -6.10 -18.67 0.49
CA MET A 268 -5.96 -17.24 0.21
C MET A 268 -4.50 -16.79 0.09
N ALA A 269 -3.57 -17.47 0.76
CA ALA A 269 -2.14 -17.17 0.70
C ALA A 269 -1.47 -17.72 -0.58
N HIS A 270 -2.15 -18.58 -1.34
CA HIS A 270 -1.60 -19.18 -2.56
C HIS A 270 -1.30 -18.09 -3.61
N GLY A 271 -0.01 -17.81 -3.82
CA GLY A 271 0.46 -16.78 -4.74
C GLY A 271 0.26 -15.33 -4.25
N LEU A 272 0.00 -15.15 -2.95
CA LEU A 272 -0.07 -13.84 -2.31
C LEU A 272 1.35 -13.32 -2.00
N TYR A 273 1.62 -12.06 -2.32
CA TYR A 273 2.92 -11.42 -2.07
C TYR A 273 2.77 -9.98 -1.55
N ALA A 274 3.74 -9.52 -0.77
CA ALA A 274 3.84 -8.11 -0.41
C ALA A 274 4.42 -7.32 -1.59
N SER A 275 3.65 -6.41 -2.16
CA SER A 275 4.17 -5.42 -3.11
C SER A 275 5.18 -4.53 -2.39
N SER A 276 6.44 -4.54 -2.83
CA SER A 276 7.48 -3.68 -2.27
C SER A 276 7.27 -2.24 -2.76
N GLN A 277 6.73 -1.39 -1.89
CA GLN A 277 6.76 0.06 -2.08
C GLN A 277 8.22 0.53 -1.91
N GLY A 278 9.03 0.39 -2.96
CA GLY A 278 10.44 0.78 -2.90
C GLY A 278 11.33 0.31 -4.06
N MET A 279 10.86 -0.62 -4.90
CA MET A 279 11.62 -1.02 -6.10
C MET A 279 11.41 0.00 -7.22
N SER A 280 12.28 1.01 -7.26
CA SER A 280 12.39 1.91 -8.40
C SER A 280 12.64 1.10 -9.68
N LEU A 281 11.83 1.32 -10.72
CA LEU A 281 11.99 0.69 -12.04
C LEU A 281 13.39 0.93 -12.64
N VAL A 282 14.08 1.97 -12.16
CA VAL A 282 15.45 2.33 -12.56
C VAL A 282 16.48 1.31 -12.07
N LEU A 283 16.22 0.62 -10.95
CA LEU A 283 17.13 -0.35 -10.35
C LEU A 283 16.83 -1.81 -10.76
N ALA A 284 15.72 -2.05 -11.46
CA ALA A 284 15.29 -3.39 -11.89
C ALA A 284 16.35 -4.18 -12.70
N PRO A 285 17.15 -3.56 -13.59
CA PRO A 285 18.18 -4.29 -14.35
C PRO A 285 19.42 -4.66 -13.52
N ILE A 286 19.65 -3.98 -12.39
CA ILE A 286 20.87 -4.09 -11.57
C ILE A 286 20.57 -4.80 -10.23
N ALA A 287 19.29 -4.95 -9.88
CA ALA A 287 18.84 -5.58 -8.62
C ALA A 287 19.35 -7.02 -8.43
N CYS A 288 19.69 -7.74 -9.51
CA CYS A 288 20.31 -9.06 -9.46
C CYS A 288 21.80 -9.05 -9.07
N LEU A 289 22.44 -7.88 -9.03
CA LEU A 289 23.87 -7.71 -8.71
C LEU A 289 24.12 -7.29 -7.26
N ILE A 290 23.07 -6.99 -6.50
CA ILE A 290 23.19 -6.49 -5.12
C ILE A 290 22.44 -7.46 -4.20
N PRO A 291 23.15 -8.26 -3.37
CA PRO A 291 22.54 -9.20 -2.43
C PRO A 291 21.55 -8.56 -1.44
N ALA A 292 21.67 -7.25 -1.19
CA ALA A 292 20.74 -6.50 -0.36
C ALA A 292 19.35 -6.27 -1.01
N PHE A 293 19.24 -6.37 -2.34
CA PHE A 293 17.98 -6.18 -3.07
C PHE A 293 17.36 -7.49 -3.58
N THR A 294 18.04 -8.63 -3.38
CA THR A 294 17.45 -9.97 -3.58
C THR A 294 16.65 -10.39 -2.34
N SER A 295 15.71 -9.57 -1.88
CA SER A 295 14.73 -10.05 -0.92
C SER A 295 13.77 -10.99 -1.66
N SER A 296 13.74 -12.27 -1.29
CA SER A 296 12.65 -13.15 -1.71
C SER A 296 11.30 -12.45 -1.48
N PRO A 297 10.32 -12.56 -2.39
CA PRO A 297 9.03 -11.88 -2.23
C PRO A 297 8.47 -12.20 -0.85
N GLN A 298 8.32 -11.17 -0.02
CA GLN A 298 7.90 -11.35 1.36
C GLN A 298 6.47 -11.88 1.34
N THR A 299 6.27 -13.06 1.90
CA THR A 299 4.97 -13.72 1.97
C THR A 299 4.07 -12.88 2.87
N MET A 300 3.05 -12.26 2.27
CA MET A 300 2.09 -11.43 2.98
C MET A 300 1.01 -12.32 3.60
N HIS A 301 0.54 -11.98 4.81
CA HIS A 301 -0.51 -12.76 5.45
C HIS A 301 -1.89 -12.36 4.88
N PRO A 302 -2.86 -13.28 4.73
CA PRO A 302 -4.20 -12.93 4.26
C PRO A 302 -4.93 -11.88 5.12
N TRP A 303 -4.62 -11.81 6.42
CA TRP A 303 -5.11 -10.73 7.29
C TRP A 303 -4.68 -9.34 6.78
N ASP A 304 -3.41 -9.19 6.41
CA ASP A 304 -2.88 -7.92 5.90
C ASP A 304 -3.62 -7.49 4.63
N LEU A 305 -4.18 -8.44 3.87
CA LEU A 305 -5.01 -8.17 2.69
C LEU A 305 -6.35 -7.53 3.08
N PHE A 306 -6.98 -8.01 4.15
CA PHE A 306 -8.18 -7.38 4.73
C PHE A 306 -7.87 -5.98 5.26
N VAL A 307 -6.73 -5.80 5.94
CA VAL A 307 -6.29 -4.48 6.42
C VAL A 307 -6.04 -3.52 5.25
N LYS A 308 -5.40 -3.96 4.16
CA LYS A 308 -5.24 -3.13 2.95
C LYS A 308 -6.57 -2.79 2.29
N TYR A 309 -7.53 -3.73 2.26
CA TYR A 309 -8.88 -3.44 1.79
C TYR A 309 -9.56 -2.37 2.66
N TYR A 310 -9.46 -2.50 3.98
CA TYR A 310 -10.00 -1.54 4.95
C TYR A 310 -9.42 -0.13 4.74
N ASN A 311 -8.10 -0.03 4.58
CA ASN A 311 -7.42 1.24 4.31
C ASN A 311 -7.83 1.84 2.96
N THR A 312 -7.88 1.03 1.89
CA THR A 312 -8.31 1.46 0.55
C THR A 312 -9.75 1.99 0.53
N LYS A 313 -10.59 1.56 1.47
CA LYS A 313 -11.99 2.01 1.59
C LYS A 313 -12.19 3.10 2.63
N ASN A 314 -11.13 3.71 3.16
CA ASN A 314 -11.17 4.68 4.25
C ASN A 314 -12.01 4.17 5.44
N GLY A 315 -11.79 2.90 5.81
CA GLY A 315 -12.55 2.22 6.84
C GLY A 315 -12.53 2.94 8.19
N GLN A 316 -11.42 3.58 8.55
CA GLN A 316 -11.31 4.33 9.80
C GLN A 316 -12.25 5.53 9.81
N ALA A 317 -12.16 6.40 8.80
CA ALA A 317 -13.07 7.55 8.67
C ALA A 317 -14.55 7.12 8.61
N PHE A 318 -14.83 5.97 8.00
CA PHE A 318 -16.18 5.41 7.95
C PHE A 318 -16.69 5.00 9.34
N VAL A 319 -15.91 4.21 10.10
CA VAL A 319 -16.35 3.68 11.40
C VAL A 319 -16.32 4.76 12.48
N GLU A 320 -15.31 5.63 12.45
CA GLU A 320 -15.12 6.68 13.46
C GLU A 320 -15.94 7.95 13.20
N SER A 321 -16.74 7.99 12.15
CA SER A 321 -17.57 9.16 11.83
C SER A 321 -18.41 9.61 13.03
N PRO A 322 -18.48 10.92 13.35
CA PRO A 322 -19.18 11.41 14.54
C PRO A 322 -20.63 10.94 14.63
N ALA A 323 -21.36 10.96 13.51
CA ALA A 323 -22.73 10.47 13.44
C ALA A 323 -22.85 9.00 13.90
N ARG A 324 -21.90 8.15 13.51
CA ARG A 324 -21.89 6.73 13.87
C ARG A 324 -21.50 6.49 15.33
N LYS A 325 -20.48 7.19 15.83
CA LYS A 325 -20.10 7.12 17.26
C LYS A 325 -21.23 7.60 18.16
N LEU A 326 -21.92 8.68 17.77
CA LEU A 326 -23.11 9.16 18.47
C LEU A 326 -24.23 8.12 18.42
N SER A 327 -24.59 7.61 17.25
CA SER A 327 -25.60 6.55 17.14
C SER A 327 -25.25 5.33 17.98
N GLN A 328 -24.00 4.87 17.99
CA GLN A 328 -23.55 3.77 18.84
C GLN A 328 -23.68 4.09 20.34
N SER A 329 -23.32 5.30 20.76
CA SER A 329 -23.41 5.75 22.16
C SER A 329 -24.86 5.77 22.66
N PHE A 330 -25.81 6.08 21.78
CA PHE A 330 -27.24 6.08 22.08
C PHE A 330 -27.95 4.76 21.72
N ALA A 331 -27.19 3.70 21.39
CA ALA A 331 -27.72 2.41 20.92
C ALA A 331 -28.73 2.52 19.75
N LEU A 332 -28.59 3.56 18.93
CA LEU A 332 -29.42 3.81 17.75
C LEU A 332 -28.90 3.00 16.56
N PRO A 333 -29.78 2.47 15.70
CA PRO A 333 -29.37 1.83 14.46
C PRO A 333 -28.66 2.86 13.56
N VAL A 334 -27.34 2.69 13.40
CA VAL A 334 -26.44 3.57 12.63
C VAL A 334 -26.90 3.72 11.16
N ALA A 335 -27.58 2.72 10.62
CA ALA A 335 -28.18 2.78 9.30
C ALA A 335 -29.66 3.10 9.46
N GLY A 336 -30.06 4.36 9.25
CA GLY A 336 -31.43 4.85 9.40
C GLY A 336 -32.45 4.07 8.56
N GLY A 337 -32.90 2.91 9.06
CA GLY A 337 -33.83 1.98 8.41
C GLY A 337 -33.25 1.14 7.26
N VAL A 338 -32.00 1.36 6.83
CA VAL A 338 -31.39 0.62 5.71
C VAL A 338 -30.61 -0.59 6.24
N ALA A 339 -30.80 -1.76 5.64
CA ALA A 339 -30.08 -2.98 6.03
C ALA A 339 -28.55 -2.78 5.92
N ILE A 340 -27.81 -3.20 6.95
CA ILE A 340 -26.34 -3.11 6.98
C ILE A 340 -25.77 -3.91 5.81
N THR A 341 -25.06 -3.22 4.93
CA THR A 341 -24.47 -3.87 3.75
C THR A 341 -23.29 -4.76 4.16
N PRO A 342 -22.96 -5.81 3.38
CA PRO A 342 -21.77 -6.65 3.62
C PRO A 342 -20.47 -5.84 3.70
N LYS A 343 -20.37 -4.74 2.94
CA LYS A 343 -19.22 -3.83 3.00
C LYS A 343 -19.13 -3.12 4.34
N GLN A 344 -20.24 -2.57 4.82
CA GLN A 344 -20.26 -1.84 6.09
C GLN A 344 -20.00 -2.76 7.29
N SER A 345 -20.58 -3.97 7.29
CA SER A 345 -20.31 -5.00 8.32
C SER A 345 -18.84 -5.42 8.30
N LEU A 346 -18.26 -5.70 7.13
CA LEU A 346 -16.84 -6.03 7.00
C LEU A 346 -15.91 -4.93 7.54
N LEU A 347 -16.16 -3.65 7.16
CA LEU A 347 -15.34 -2.54 7.65
C LEU A 347 -15.44 -2.37 9.17
N THR A 348 -16.64 -2.60 9.72
CA THR A 348 -16.86 -2.55 11.17
C THR A 348 -16.11 -3.69 11.86
N ALA A 349 -16.23 -4.91 11.34
CA ALA A 349 -15.57 -6.09 11.89
C ALA A 349 -14.04 -5.99 11.88
N ILE A 350 -13.45 -5.52 10.78
CA ILE A 350 -12.00 -5.30 10.70
C ILE A 350 -11.57 -4.24 11.72
N HIS A 351 -12.31 -3.13 11.83
CA HIS A 351 -12.01 -2.09 12.82
C HIS A 351 -12.11 -2.61 14.26
N THR A 352 -13.13 -3.42 14.58
CA THR A 352 -13.26 -4.06 15.90
C THR A 352 -12.07 -4.96 16.19
N VAL A 353 -11.67 -5.81 15.24
CA VAL A 353 -10.51 -6.69 15.43
C VAL A 353 -9.23 -5.86 15.66
N LEU A 354 -8.96 -4.84 14.84
CA LEU A 354 -7.82 -3.94 15.01
C LEU A 354 -7.85 -3.25 16.39
N THR A 355 -8.96 -2.63 16.75
CA THR A 355 -9.10 -1.90 18.03
C THR A 355 -8.92 -2.83 19.24
N GLU A 356 -9.41 -4.08 19.16
CA GLU A 356 -9.32 -5.02 20.26
C GLU A 356 -8.00 -5.80 20.31
N HIS A 357 -7.34 -6.04 19.18
CA HIS A 357 -6.17 -6.92 19.09
C HIS A 357 -4.85 -6.14 18.94
N ASP A 358 -4.85 -4.96 18.32
CA ASP A 358 -3.66 -4.11 18.15
C ASP A 358 -3.02 -3.72 19.49
N PRO A 359 -3.77 -3.35 20.56
CA PRO A 359 -3.16 -2.98 21.84
C PRO A 359 -2.32 -4.10 22.46
N PHE A 360 -2.57 -5.34 22.06
CA PHE A 360 -1.89 -6.53 22.57
C PHE A 360 -0.90 -7.14 21.56
N LYS A 361 -0.60 -6.43 20.46
CA LYS A 361 0.35 -6.83 19.40
C LYS A 361 0.15 -8.28 18.96
N ARG A 362 -1.10 -8.67 18.71
CA ARG A 362 -1.43 -10.05 18.35
C ARG A 362 -0.90 -10.39 16.95
N SER A 363 -0.74 -11.69 16.69
CA SER A 363 -0.30 -12.14 15.38
C SER A 363 -1.42 -11.98 14.36
N ALA A 364 -1.05 -11.70 13.10
CA ALA A 364 -1.97 -11.66 11.96
C ALA A 364 -2.85 -12.92 11.83
N ASP A 365 -2.36 -14.06 12.30
CA ASP A 365 -3.12 -15.32 12.36
C ASP A 365 -4.20 -15.31 13.46
N SER A 366 -3.94 -14.68 14.61
CA SER A 366 -4.91 -14.51 15.69
C SER A 366 -6.05 -13.57 15.27
N GLU A 367 -5.71 -12.50 14.56
CA GLU A 367 -6.66 -11.51 14.05
C GLU A 367 -7.53 -12.10 12.93
N LEU A 368 -6.94 -12.88 12.02
CA LEU A 368 -7.70 -13.62 11.02
C LEU A 368 -8.68 -14.62 11.66
N LYS A 369 -8.26 -15.34 12.71
CA LYS A 369 -9.15 -16.24 13.45
C LYS A 369 -10.33 -15.49 14.09
N ALA A 370 -10.07 -14.32 14.68
CA ALA A 370 -11.12 -13.47 15.23
C ALA A 370 -12.10 -13.03 14.13
N LEU A 371 -11.60 -12.56 12.99
CA LEU A 371 -12.41 -12.16 11.85
C LEU A 371 -13.28 -13.30 11.31
N VAL A 372 -12.73 -14.51 11.14
CA VAL A 372 -13.50 -15.67 10.67
C VAL A 372 -14.60 -16.05 11.66
N CYS A 373 -14.33 -16.02 12.97
CA CYS A 373 -15.35 -16.22 13.99
C CYS A 373 -16.47 -15.18 13.90
N MET A 374 -16.14 -13.89 13.76
CA MET A 374 -17.13 -12.82 13.55
C MET A 374 -17.97 -13.07 12.29
N ALA A 375 -17.30 -13.42 11.19
CA ALA A 375 -17.95 -13.62 9.90
C ALA A 375 -18.94 -14.79 9.90
N LEU A 376 -18.64 -15.85 10.66
CA LEU A 376 -19.54 -16.99 10.86
C LEU A 376 -20.71 -16.62 11.78
N ASN A 377 -20.45 -15.90 12.86
CA ASN A 377 -21.51 -15.42 13.76
C ASN A 377 -22.51 -14.51 13.01
N GLU A 378 -22.04 -13.64 12.11
CA GLU A 378 -22.89 -12.78 11.27
C GLU A 378 -23.43 -13.49 10.01
N GLN A 379 -23.05 -14.73 9.73
CA GLN A 379 -23.39 -15.46 8.50
C GLN A 379 -22.97 -14.73 7.22
N ARG A 380 -21.90 -13.92 7.30
CA ARG A 380 -21.39 -13.08 6.21
C ARG A 380 -20.06 -13.55 5.63
N LEU A 381 -19.48 -14.67 6.09
CA LEU A 381 -18.17 -15.16 5.63
C LEU A 381 -18.00 -15.18 4.11
N VAL A 382 -18.95 -15.76 3.38
CA VAL A 382 -18.91 -15.80 1.90
C VAL A 382 -18.93 -14.38 1.32
N SER A 383 -19.82 -13.52 1.82
CA SER A 383 -19.96 -12.15 1.33
C SER A 383 -18.70 -11.32 1.59
N TRP A 384 -18.09 -11.46 2.76
CA TRP A 384 -16.87 -10.75 3.15
C TRP A 384 -15.66 -11.18 2.32
N VAL A 385 -15.45 -12.50 2.14
CA VAL A 385 -14.38 -13.00 1.28
C VAL A 385 -14.59 -12.55 -0.16
N ASN A 386 -15.83 -12.60 -0.66
CA ASN A 386 -16.16 -12.16 -2.02
C ASN A 386 -15.88 -10.66 -2.26
N LEU A 387 -16.01 -9.80 -1.24
CA LEU A 387 -15.63 -8.39 -1.36
C LEU A 387 -14.14 -8.20 -1.63
N ILE A 388 -13.30 -9.06 -1.07
CA ILE A 388 -11.85 -9.09 -1.33
C ILE A 388 -11.60 -9.61 -2.75
N CYS A 389 -12.22 -10.73 -3.14
CA CYS A 389 -12.08 -11.32 -4.48
C CYS A 389 -12.48 -10.35 -5.60
N LYS A 390 -13.53 -9.56 -5.39
CA LYS A 390 -14.01 -8.55 -6.36
C LYS A 390 -13.22 -7.25 -6.37
N SER A 391 -12.28 -7.07 -5.44
CA SER A 391 -11.42 -5.90 -5.41
C SER A 391 -10.29 -6.05 -6.44
N GLY A 392 -10.59 -5.79 -7.72
CA GLY A 392 -9.64 -5.97 -8.82
C GLY A 392 -8.30 -5.27 -8.60
N ALA A 393 -8.31 -4.02 -8.10
CA ALA A 393 -7.08 -3.30 -7.77
C ALA A 393 -6.22 -4.01 -6.70
N LEU A 394 -6.85 -4.63 -5.71
CA LEU A 394 -6.16 -5.35 -4.63
C LEU A 394 -5.61 -6.68 -5.13
N VAL A 395 -6.41 -7.42 -5.91
CA VAL A 395 -6.01 -8.72 -6.48
C VAL A 395 -4.83 -8.52 -7.45
N GLN A 396 -4.93 -7.56 -8.37
CA GLN A 396 -3.88 -7.29 -9.35
C GLN A 396 -2.55 -6.84 -8.72
N SER A 397 -2.61 -6.14 -7.58
CA SER A 397 -1.41 -5.60 -6.92
C SER A 397 -0.73 -6.58 -5.95
N HIS A 398 -1.43 -7.63 -5.49
CA HIS A 398 -0.93 -8.51 -4.42
C HIS A 398 -0.94 -10.00 -4.78
N TYR A 399 -1.53 -10.41 -5.90
CA TYR A 399 -1.56 -11.81 -6.32
C TYR A 399 -0.79 -12.06 -7.60
N GLN A 400 -0.08 -13.19 -7.63
CA GLN A 400 0.58 -13.69 -8.83
C GLN A 400 -0.46 -14.16 -9.85
N PRO A 401 -0.20 -14.05 -11.16
CA PRO A 401 -1.16 -14.49 -12.19
C PRO A 401 -1.53 -15.98 -12.12
N TRP A 402 -0.63 -16.82 -11.61
CA TRP A 402 -0.85 -18.26 -11.43
C TRP A 402 -1.57 -18.60 -10.11
N SER A 403 -1.91 -17.60 -9.28
CA SER A 403 -2.60 -17.82 -8.01
C SER A 403 -4.02 -18.35 -8.22
N TYR A 404 -4.52 -19.11 -7.24
CA TYR A 404 -5.92 -19.54 -7.23
C TYR A 404 -6.88 -18.35 -7.28
N MET A 405 -6.59 -17.29 -6.52
CA MET A 405 -7.39 -16.05 -6.48
C MET A 405 -7.48 -15.38 -7.87
N ALA A 406 -6.35 -15.18 -8.54
CA ALA A 406 -6.31 -14.51 -9.84
C ALA A 406 -6.87 -15.38 -10.98
N ASN A 407 -6.62 -16.69 -10.96
CA ASN A 407 -6.99 -17.59 -12.04
C ASN A 407 -8.47 -18.03 -12.01
N THR A 408 -9.07 -18.16 -10.82
CA THR A 408 -10.42 -18.71 -10.66
C THR A 408 -11.44 -17.71 -10.10
N GLY A 409 -10.99 -16.54 -9.63
CA GLY A 409 -11.85 -15.61 -8.89
C GLY A 409 -12.31 -16.12 -7.52
N PHE A 410 -11.75 -17.24 -7.04
CA PHE A 410 -12.11 -17.88 -5.76
C PHE A 410 -13.54 -18.47 -5.72
N GLU A 411 -14.24 -18.56 -6.86
CA GLU A 411 -15.65 -18.94 -6.95
C GLU A 411 -15.96 -20.33 -6.37
N SER A 412 -15.12 -21.32 -6.68
CA SER A 412 -15.30 -22.69 -6.16
C SER A 412 -15.17 -22.74 -4.63
N ALA A 413 -14.21 -22.02 -4.05
CA ALA A 413 -14.06 -21.93 -2.61
C ALA A 413 -15.22 -21.17 -1.94
N LEU A 414 -15.73 -20.10 -2.57
CA LEU A 414 -16.95 -19.41 -2.10
C LEU A 414 -18.16 -20.35 -2.09
N ASN A 415 -18.31 -21.20 -3.10
CA ASN A 415 -19.37 -22.21 -3.16
C ASN A 415 -19.23 -23.24 -2.03
N VAL A 416 -18.00 -23.71 -1.75
CA VAL A 416 -17.75 -24.61 -0.61
C VAL A 416 -18.12 -23.93 0.72
N LEU A 417 -17.67 -22.69 0.95
CA LEU A 417 -18.00 -21.92 2.15
C LEU A 417 -19.50 -21.64 2.31
N SER A 418 -20.25 -21.55 1.21
CA SER A 418 -21.70 -21.29 1.22
C SER A 418 -22.52 -22.34 1.96
N ARG A 419 -21.97 -23.55 2.12
CA ARG A 419 -22.56 -24.63 2.92
C ARG A 419 -22.71 -24.28 4.40
N LEU A 420 -21.96 -23.28 4.89
CA LEU A 420 -22.03 -22.80 6.27
C LEU A 420 -23.01 -21.61 6.45
N SER A 421 -23.45 -20.96 5.38
CA SER A 421 -24.19 -19.69 5.45
C SER A 421 -25.53 -19.78 6.16
N ASN A 422 -26.18 -20.95 6.16
CA ASN A 422 -27.50 -21.15 6.79
C ASN A 422 -27.40 -21.55 8.26
N LEU A 423 -26.19 -21.79 8.77
CA LEU A 423 -25.98 -22.23 10.16
C LEU A 423 -25.77 -21.02 11.05
N LYS A 424 -26.33 -21.05 12.26
CA LYS A 424 -26.09 -20.04 13.29
C LYS A 424 -24.91 -20.46 14.16
N PHE A 425 -24.00 -19.54 14.39
CA PHE A 425 -22.80 -19.74 15.20
C PHE A 425 -22.79 -18.76 16.38
N ASN A 426 -22.20 -19.19 17.50
CA ASN A 426 -21.91 -18.35 18.67
C ASN A 426 -20.48 -18.61 19.14
N LEU A 427 -19.52 -18.17 18.33
CA LEU A 427 -18.10 -18.40 18.52
C LEU A 427 -17.43 -17.24 19.28
N PRO A 428 -16.49 -17.52 20.20
CA PRO A 428 -15.74 -16.49 20.91
C PRO A 428 -14.73 -15.79 19.98
N VAL A 429 -14.94 -14.50 19.77
CA VAL A 429 -14.07 -13.63 18.94
C VAL A 429 -12.84 -13.20 19.73
N ASP A 430 -13.02 -12.93 21.01
CA ASP A 430 -12.05 -12.40 21.96
C ASP A 430 -11.11 -13.46 22.53
N LEU A 431 -11.18 -14.73 22.13
CA LEU A 431 -10.40 -15.82 22.76
C LEU A 431 -8.89 -15.51 22.84
N ALA A 432 -8.35 -14.81 21.83
CA ALA A 432 -6.95 -14.39 21.83
C ALA A 432 -6.69 -13.26 22.83
N VAL A 433 -7.65 -12.40 23.15
CA VAL A 433 -7.45 -11.18 23.93
C VAL A 433 -8.02 -11.28 25.35
N ARG A 434 -8.98 -12.18 25.59
CA ARG A 434 -9.75 -12.33 26.83
C ARG A 434 -8.88 -12.48 28.07
N GLN A 435 -7.83 -13.31 28.00
CA GLN A 435 -6.90 -13.48 29.11
C GLN A 435 -6.12 -12.19 29.43
N LEU A 436 -5.78 -11.39 28.41
CA LEU A 436 -5.03 -10.15 28.59
C LEU A 436 -5.91 -8.99 29.06
N LYS A 437 -7.16 -8.92 28.59
CA LYS A 437 -8.18 -7.98 29.10
C LYS A 437 -8.44 -8.25 30.58
N ASN A 438 -8.69 -9.50 30.95
CA ASN A 438 -8.91 -9.89 32.35
C ASN A 438 -7.73 -9.56 33.27
N ILE A 439 -6.49 -9.63 32.76
CA ILE A 439 -5.31 -9.22 33.53
C ILE A 439 -5.29 -7.69 33.67
N LYS A 440 -5.52 -6.94 32.60
CA LYS A 440 -5.53 -5.47 32.64
C LYS A 440 -6.66 -4.90 33.49
N ASP A 441 -7.81 -5.57 33.57
CA ASP A 441 -8.93 -5.12 34.42
C ASP A 441 -8.74 -5.49 35.90
N ALA A 442 -7.78 -6.38 36.21
CA ALA A 442 -7.47 -6.82 37.58
C ALA A 442 -6.31 -6.05 38.23
N PHE A 443 -5.58 -5.24 37.45
CA PHE A 443 -4.48 -4.38 37.88
C PHE A 443 -4.82 -2.92 37.56
#